data_AF-A0A9D6HNQ3-F1
#
_entry.id   AF-A0A9D6HNQ3-F1
#
_cell.length_a   1.000
_cell.length_b   1.000
_cell.length_c   1.000
_cell.angle_alpha   90.00
_cell.angle_beta   90.00
_cell.angle_gamma   90.00
#
_symmetry.space_group_name_H-M   'P 1'
#
loop_
_entity.id
_entity.type
_entity.pdbx_description
1 polymer ?
#
loop_
_entity_poly.entity_id
_entity_poly.type
_entity_poly.pdbx_seq_one_letter_code
_entity_poly.pdbx_strand_id
1 'polypeptide(L)'
;DEALPANRVGRELRLLEIVVEMDHHRVEDVLHILPFRHWVRGDGKLDASAAMRLAVKRFDLLGLGSAADAQTMIEQLEADANYFWVPTDRELEALGAALLKRRPGPAELAELRAAVFRPGSAPNDE
;
A
#
# COMPACT_ATOMS: atom_id res chain seq x y z
N ASP A 1 -11.19 16.26 3.10
CA ASP A 1 -11.90 15.16 2.41
C ASP A 1 -12.55 15.64 1.14
N GLU A 2 -11.83 15.50 0.03
CA GLU A 2 -12.37 15.71 -1.31
C GLU A 2 -13.11 14.44 -1.77
N ALA A 3 -14.30 14.59 -2.35
CA ALA A 3 -15.08 13.46 -2.86
C ALA A 3 -14.47 12.94 -4.16
N LEU A 4 -14.37 11.63 -4.30
CA LEU A 4 -13.84 11.02 -5.52
C LEU A 4 -14.85 11.14 -6.66
N PRO A 5 -14.39 11.08 -7.93
CA PRO A 5 -15.27 11.09 -9.09
C PRO A 5 -16.39 10.05 -8.97
N ALA A 6 -17.61 10.41 -9.36
CA ALA A 6 -18.81 9.58 -9.15
C ALA A 6 -18.72 8.16 -9.73
N ASN A 7 -17.91 7.95 -10.78
CA ASN A 7 -17.68 6.63 -11.36
C ASN A 7 -16.88 5.67 -10.45
N ARG A 8 -16.38 6.14 -9.30
CA ARG A 8 -15.68 5.34 -8.29
C ARG A 8 -16.57 4.92 -7.12
N VAL A 9 -17.77 5.49 -6.98
CA VAL A 9 -18.71 5.15 -5.90
C VAL A 9 -19.06 3.67 -5.92
N GLY A 10 -19.02 3.02 -4.75
CA GLY A 10 -19.33 1.59 -4.62
C GLY A 10 -18.32 0.68 -5.33
N ARG A 11 -17.11 1.17 -5.59
CA ARG A 11 -16.01 0.38 -6.14
C ARG A 11 -14.84 0.30 -5.18
N GLU A 12 -14.07 -0.76 -5.34
CA GLU A 12 -12.75 -0.87 -4.76
C GLU A 12 -11.74 -0.02 -5.56
N LEU A 13 -10.93 0.75 -4.84
CA LEU A 13 -9.76 1.44 -5.37
C LEU A 13 -8.49 0.72 -4.95
N ARG A 14 -7.57 0.59 -5.90
CA ARG A 14 -6.21 0.15 -5.65
C ARG A 14 -5.35 1.39 -5.46
N LEU A 15 -4.64 1.45 -4.34
CA LEU A 15 -3.84 2.59 -3.90
C LEU A 15 -2.42 2.12 -3.56
N LEU A 16 -1.46 3.03 -3.71
CA LEU A 16 -0.07 2.84 -3.27
C LEU A 16 0.21 3.88 -2.20
N GLU A 17 0.52 3.42 -1.00
CA GLU A 17 1.10 4.25 0.06
C GLU A 17 2.62 4.17 -0.08
N ILE A 18 3.30 5.31 -0.07
CA ILE A 18 4.74 5.37 -0.27
C ILE A 18 5.38 6.06 0.92
N VAL A 19 6.37 5.41 1.51
CA VAL A 19 7.28 6.00 2.49
C VAL A 19 8.55 6.38 1.76
N VAL A 20 8.91 7.65 1.82
CA VAL A 20 10.07 8.21 1.14
C VAL A 20 10.98 8.92 2.14
N GLU A 21 12.28 8.85 1.90
CA GLU A 21 13.25 9.76 2.49
C GLU A 21 13.31 11.05 1.67
N MET A 22 13.34 12.20 2.34
CA MET A 22 13.33 13.50 1.69
C MET A 22 14.50 14.37 2.17
N ASP A 23 15.22 14.96 1.22
CA ASP A 23 16.10 16.09 1.46
C ASP A 23 15.41 17.37 0.99
N HIS A 24 15.06 18.22 1.95
CA HIS A 24 14.27 19.43 1.77
C HIS A 24 12.93 19.19 1.05
N HIS A 25 12.94 19.28 -0.29
CA HIS A 25 11.77 19.13 -1.17
C HIS A 25 11.96 18.06 -2.24
N ARG A 26 13.03 17.28 -2.15
CA ARG A 26 13.39 16.24 -3.11
C ARG A 26 13.32 14.89 -2.41
N VAL A 27 12.74 13.92 -3.11
CA VAL A 27 12.80 12.52 -2.70
C VAL A 27 14.22 12.05 -2.93
N GLU A 28 14.91 11.63 -1.86
CA GLU A 28 16.23 11.00 -1.95
C GLU A 28 16.09 9.49 -2.15
N ASP A 29 15.18 8.86 -1.41
CA ASP A 29 14.97 7.41 -1.50
C ASP A 29 13.51 7.01 -1.29
N VAL A 30 13.13 5.84 -1.80
CA VAL A 30 11.84 5.20 -1.61
C VAL A 30 12.02 3.98 -0.72
N LEU A 31 11.68 4.15 0.55
CA LEU A 31 11.88 3.12 1.57
C LEU A 31 10.89 1.97 1.44
N HIS A 32 9.60 2.29 1.29
CA HIS A 32 8.54 1.28 1.21
C HIS A 32 7.40 1.72 0.30
N ILE A 33 6.89 0.78 -0.51
CA ILE A 33 5.67 0.92 -1.28
C ILE A 33 4.68 -0.13 -0.79
N LEU A 34 3.57 0.32 -0.24
CA LEU A 34 2.51 -0.50 0.32
C LEU A 34 1.32 -0.48 -0.65
N PRO A 35 1.09 -1.54 -1.43
CA PRO A 35 -0.14 -1.67 -2.21
C PRO A 35 -1.29 -2.02 -1.28
N PHE A 36 -2.39 -1.26 -1.35
CA PHE A 36 -3.59 -1.57 -0.57
C PHE A 36 -4.86 -1.27 -1.36
N ARG A 37 -5.98 -1.82 -0.88
CA ARG A 37 -7.30 -1.64 -1.47
C ARG A 37 -8.20 -0.88 -0.53
N HIS A 38 -9.05 -0.04 -1.10
CA HIS A 38 -9.94 0.81 -0.33
C HIS A 38 -11.31 0.90 -0.98
N TRP A 39 -12.37 0.68 -0.21
CA TRP A 39 -13.74 0.87 -0.68
C TRP A 39 -14.15 2.34 -0.68
N VAL A 40 -14.84 2.76 -1.74
CA VAL A 40 -15.48 4.08 -1.83
C VAL A 40 -16.94 3.94 -1.44
N ARG A 41 -17.33 4.69 -0.41
CA ARG A 41 -18.69 4.71 0.13
C ARG A 41 -19.68 5.34 -0.86
N GLY A 42 -20.97 5.15 -0.60
CA GLY A 42 -22.08 5.71 -1.39
C GLY A 42 -22.05 7.24 -1.51
N ASP A 43 -21.41 7.92 -0.57
CA ASP A 43 -21.20 9.38 -0.56
C ASP A 43 -19.94 9.82 -1.35
N GLY A 44 -19.26 8.89 -2.01
CA GLY A 44 -18.04 9.17 -2.79
C GLY A 44 -16.79 9.38 -1.96
N LYS A 45 -16.85 9.18 -0.63
CA LYS A 45 -15.69 9.28 0.24
C LYS A 45 -15.04 7.91 0.43
N LEU A 46 -13.73 7.93 0.67
CA LEU A 46 -13.04 6.75 1.18
C LEU A 46 -13.66 6.37 2.53
N ASP A 47 -13.96 5.08 2.72
CA ASP A 47 -14.30 4.52 4.04
C ASP A 47 -13.09 4.54 5.00
N ALA A 48 -12.68 5.73 5.46
CA ALA A 48 -11.51 5.88 6.32
C ALA A 48 -11.57 5.00 7.58
N SER A 49 -12.76 4.64 8.05
CA SER A 49 -12.94 3.68 9.14
C SER A 49 -12.51 2.26 8.75
N ALA A 50 -12.73 1.84 7.50
CA ALA A 50 -12.19 0.59 6.98
C ALA A 50 -10.66 0.61 6.88
N ALA A 51 -10.07 1.71 6.38
CA ALA A 51 -8.61 1.88 6.37
C ALA A 51 -7.99 1.93 7.78
N MET A 52 -8.61 2.66 8.71
CA MET A 52 -8.12 2.76 10.08
C MET A 52 -8.23 1.42 10.80
N ARG A 53 -9.33 0.67 10.62
CA ARG A 53 -9.45 -0.70 11.12
C ARG A 53 -8.34 -1.59 10.54
N LEU A 54 -8.01 -1.45 9.26
CA LEU A 54 -6.91 -2.18 8.63
C LEU A 54 -5.54 -1.78 9.22
N ALA A 55 -5.30 -0.48 9.46
CA ALA A 55 -4.08 0.04 10.06
C ALA A 55 -3.89 -0.41 11.52
N VAL A 56 -4.95 -0.39 12.34
CA VAL A 56 -4.95 -0.90 13.71
C VAL A 56 -4.71 -2.41 13.71
N LYS A 57 -5.42 -3.15 12.86
CA LYS A 57 -5.20 -4.60 12.69
C LYS A 57 -3.74 -4.91 12.32
N ARG A 58 -3.10 -4.14 11.44
CA ARG A 58 -1.67 -4.30 11.12
C ARG A 58 -0.75 -4.15 12.34
N PHE A 59 -1.06 -3.21 13.23
CA PHE A 59 -0.26 -2.99 14.44
C PHE A 59 -0.36 -4.17 15.40
N ASP A 60 -1.56 -4.75 15.55
CA ASP A 60 -1.79 -5.94 16.36
C ASP A 60 -1.04 -7.18 15.83
N LEU A 61 -0.84 -7.26 14.51
CA LEU A 61 -0.13 -8.38 13.85
C LEU A 61 1.40 -8.31 13.93
N LEU A 62 1.95 -7.10 14.07
CA LEU A 62 3.37 -6.90 14.39
C LEU A 62 3.68 -7.25 15.86
N GLY A 63 2.64 -7.38 16.69
CA GLY A 63 2.71 -7.93 18.05
C GLY A 63 2.64 -9.46 18.02
N LEU A 64 3.78 -10.12 18.20
CA LEU A 64 3.90 -11.57 18.42
C LEU A 64 2.85 -12.10 19.43
N GLY A 65 1.92 -12.95 19.01
CA GLY A 65 0.98 -13.57 19.95
C GLY A 65 -0.06 -14.54 19.37
N SER A 66 0.35 -15.80 19.26
CA SER A 66 -0.49 -17.03 19.33
C SER A 66 -1.77 -17.13 18.47
N ALA A 67 -1.73 -18.06 17.52
CA ALA A 67 -2.92 -18.64 16.88
C ALA A 67 -3.97 -19.10 17.90
N ALA A 68 -5.24 -18.66 17.75
CA ALA A 68 -6.39 -19.36 18.35
C ALA A 68 -7.78 -18.86 17.86
N ASP A 69 -8.03 -18.65 16.56
CA ASP A 69 -9.41 -18.50 16.04
C ASP A 69 -9.45 -18.37 14.49
N ALA A 70 -10.42 -19.02 13.85
CA ALA A 70 -10.63 -18.98 12.40
C ALA A 70 -11.02 -17.59 11.89
N GLN A 71 -11.71 -16.79 12.70
CA GLN A 71 -12.00 -15.39 12.43
C GLN A 71 -10.71 -14.56 12.44
N THR A 72 -9.81 -14.76 13.39
CA THR A 72 -8.47 -14.13 13.39
C THR A 72 -7.67 -14.53 12.13
N MET A 73 -7.77 -15.77 11.66
CA MET A 73 -7.14 -16.22 10.40
C MET A 73 -7.80 -15.61 9.16
N ILE A 74 -9.13 -15.50 9.12
CA ILE A 74 -9.85 -14.83 8.03
C ILE A 74 -9.48 -13.34 8.00
N GLU A 75 -9.43 -12.71 9.15
CA GLU A 75 -9.05 -11.30 9.29
C GLU A 75 -7.59 -11.05 8.92
N GLN A 76 -6.69 -12.00 9.24
CA GLN A 76 -5.32 -12.02 8.75
C GLN A 76 -5.29 -12.14 7.22
N LEU A 77 -6.04 -13.09 6.65
CA LEU A 77 -6.10 -13.29 5.21
C LEU A 77 -6.73 -12.11 4.47
N GLU A 78 -7.70 -11.42 5.06
CA GLU A 78 -8.28 -10.18 4.53
C GLU A 78 -7.29 -9.01 4.61
N ALA A 79 -6.54 -8.90 5.71
CA ALA A 79 -5.46 -7.93 5.83
C ALA A 79 -4.37 -8.18 4.78
N ASP A 80 -3.95 -9.44 4.62
CA ASP A 80 -2.99 -9.89 3.61
C ASP A 80 -3.56 -9.75 2.17
N ALA A 81 -4.87 -9.92 2.00
CA ALA A 81 -5.53 -9.79 0.70
C ALA A 81 -5.60 -8.37 0.15
N ASN A 82 -5.46 -7.37 1.02
CA ASN A 82 -5.25 -6.01 0.58
C ASN A 82 -3.88 -5.82 -0.10
N TYR A 83 -2.91 -6.70 0.17
CA TYR A 83 -1.54 -6.69 -0.39
C TYR A 83 -1.31 -7.70 -1.53
N PHE A 84 -2.28 -8.57 -1.86
CA PHE A 84 -2.12 -9.58 -2.92
C PHE A 84 -2.15 -9.02 -4.35
N TRP A 85 -2.09 -7.70 -4.53
CA TRP A 85 -1.92 -7.13 -5.86
C TRP A 85 -0.53 -6.51 -5.99
N VAL A 86 0.22 -6.99 -6.97
CA VAL A 86 1.53 -6.45 -7.30
C VAL A 86 1.30 -5.32 -8.31
N PRO A 87 1.83 -4.10 -8.06
CA PRO A 87 1.76 -3.02 -9.02
C PRO A 87 2.49 -3.40 -10.30
N THR A 88 1.90 -3.05 -11.44
CA THR A 88 2.53 -3.27 -12.74
C THR A 88 3.70 -2.32 -12.95
N ASP A 89 4.64 -2.69 -13.82
CA ASP A 89 5.75 -1.81 -14.22
C ASP A 89 5.28 -0.45 -14.70
N ARG A 90 4.13 -0.40 -15.41
CA ARG A 90 3.54 0.86 -15.85
C ARG A 90 3.08 1.74 -14.68
N GLU A 91 2.50 1.13 -13.65
CA GLU A 91 2.06 1.84 -12.44
C GLU A 91 3.29 2.32 -11.63
N LEU A 92 4.34 1.51 -11.54
CA LEU A 92 5.61 1.89 -10.90
C LEU A 92 6.37 2.97 -11.68
N GLU A 93 6.36 2.93 -13.02
CA GLU A 93 6.92 4.00 -13.86
C GLU A 93 6.19 5.32 -13.64
N ALA A 94 4.85 5.29 -13.55
CA ALA A 94 4.05 6.48 -13.28
C ALA A 94 4.33 7.04 -11.88
N LEU A 95 4.46 6.16 -10.89
CA LEU A 95 4.84 6.53 -9.53
C LEU A 95 6.24 7.17 -9.50
N GLY A 96 7.25 6.49 -10.08
CA GLY A 96 8.60 7.01 -10.15
C GLY A 96 8.66 8.36 -10.87
N ALA A 97 7.87 8.54 -11.93
CA ALA A 97 7.76 9.83 -12.62
C ALA A 97 7.18 10.94 -11.73
N ALA A 98 6.21 10.63 -10.89
CA ALA A 98 5.61 11.59 -9.97
C ALA A 98 6.58 11.98 -8.84
N LEU A 99 7.35 11.02 -8.32
CA LEU A 99 8.34 11.21 -7.24
C LEU A 99 9.59 11.94 -7.74
N LEU A 100 10.19 11.47 -8.83
CA LEU A 100 11.46 11.97 -9.36
C LEU A 100 11.30 13.17 -10.30
N LYS A 101 10.07 13.53 -10.66
CA LYS A 101 9.74 14.55 -11.68
C LYS A 101 10.32 14.26 -13.07
N ARG A 102 10.70 13.01 -13.33
CA ARG A 102 11.18 12.48 -14.62
C ARG A 102 10.92 10.99 -14.71
N ARG A 103 10.90 10.44 -15.92
CA ARG A 103 10.75 8.99 -16.11
C ARG A 103 11.91 8.24 -15.40
N PRO A 104 11.63 7.23 -14.57
CA PRO A 104 12.68 6.43 -13.95
C PRO A 104 13.42 5.59 -15.00
N GLY A 105 14.71 5.42 -14.80
CA GLY A 105 15.54 4.48 -15.56
C GLY A 105 15.33 3.03 -15.12
N PRO A 106 15.95 2.05 -15.81
CA PRO A 106 15.80 0.63 -15.48
C PRO A 106 16.25 0.27 -14.05
N ALA A 107 17.32 0.89 -13.55
CA ALA A 107 17.83 0.65 -12.20
C ALA A 107 16.84 1.17 -11.13
N GLU A 108 16.36 2.40 -11.28
CA GLU A 108 15.39 3.01 -10.37
C GLU A 108 14.06 2.24 -10.38
N LEU A 109 13.64 1.74 -11.55
CA LEU A 109 12.46 0.88 -11.63
C LEU A 109 12.68 -0.48 -10.93
N ALA A 110 13.92 -0.99 -10.88
CA ALA A 110 14.24 -2.18 -10.11
C ALA A 110 14.19 -1.91 -8.59
N GLU A 111 14.70 -0.77 -8.15
CA GLU A 111 14.62 -0.30 -6.75
C GLU A 111 13.16 -0.13 -6.31
N LEU A 112 12.33 0.54 -7.13
CA LEU A 112 10.90 0.67 -6.86
C LEU A 112 10.22 -0.70 -6.73
N ARG A 113 10.56 -1.68 -7.59
CA ARG A 113 10.02 -3.05 -7.47
C ARG A 113 10.47 -3.77 -6.20
N ALA A 114 11.67 -3.48 -5.71
CA ALA A 114 12.21 -4.04 -4.48
C ALA A 114 11.56 -3.41 -3.23
N ALA A 115 11.21 -2.13 -3.30
CA ALA A 115 10.50 -1.42 -2.24
C ALA A 115 9.03 -1.83 -2.08
N VAL A 116 8.43 -2.51 -3.07
CA VAL A 116 7.05 -3.03 -2.96
C VAL A 116 6.98 -4.13 -1.90
N PHE A 117 6.17 -3.88 -0.87
CA PHE A 117 5.88 -4.86 0.16
C PHE A 117 5.25 -6.13 -0.43
N ARG A 118 5.78 -7.29 -0.03
CA ARG A 118 5.32 -8.62 -0.45
C ARG A 118 5.11 -9.51 0.78
N PRO A 119 3.87 -9.93 1.07
CA PRO A 119 3.59 -10.86 2.15
C PRO A 119 4.46 -12.12 2.04
N GLY A 120 5.07 -12.56 3.15
CA GLY A 120 5.94 -13.75 3.20
C GLY A 120 7.38 -13.53 2.73
N SER A 121 7.73 -12.32 2.28
CA SER A 121 9.14 -11.91 2.20
C SER A 121 9.52 -11.46 3.61
N ALA A 122 10.29 -12.26 4.33
CA ALA A 122 10.84 -11.80 5.61
C ALA A 122 11.55 -10.45 5.37
N PRO A 123 11.49 -9.48 6.31
CA PRO A 123 12.54 -8.48 6.33
C PRO A 123 13.84 -9.27 6.45
N ASN A 124 14.75 -9.12 5.49
CA ASN A 124 16.09 -9.65 5.70
C ASN A 124 16.59 -9.00 6.98
N ASP A 125 16.88 -9.82 7.99
CA ASP A 125 17.59 -9.40 9.19
C ASP A 125 18.90 -8.72 8.73
N GLU A 126 18.98 -7.40 8.90
CA GLU A 126 20.25 -6.69 9.07
C GLU A 126 20.60 -6.60 10.57
#